data_AF-A0A916FD83-F1
#
_entry.id   AF-A0A916FD83-F1
#
_cell.length_a   1.000
_cell.length_b   1.000
_cell.length_c   1.000
_cell.angle_alpha   90.00
_cell.angle_beta   90.00
_cell.angle_gamma   90.00
#
_symmetry.space_group_name_H-M   'P 1'
#
loop_
_entity.id
_entity.type
_entity.pdbx_description
1 polymer ?
#
loop_
_entity_poly.entity_id
_entity_poly.type
_entity_poly.pdbx_seq_one_letter_code
_entity_poly.pdbx_strand_id
1 'polypeptide(L)'
;MPSRNKLTTLRRRAGQLGGAATREKYGVTHYQSIGSLGGQATMERHADEYAALRQRGGQTTRRRYGRQHFKDLARKSAETRQAATAKRDTVIVEMLADGWRIPTIIQLTFDDLPDLKKYLRNGLGKYLKTERPDSDSPYLFVSKSGKPLTLANTYKVMRAKQTE
;
A
#
# COMPACT_ATOMS: atom_id res chain seq x y z
N MET A 1 29.89 3.65 -38.67
CA MET A 1 29.78 3.38 -37.22
C MET A 1 28.31 3.44 -36.82
N PRO A 2 27.65 2.33 -36.42
CA PRO A 2 26.25 2.41 -35.99
C PRO A 2 26.14 3.23 -34.71
N SER A 3 25.14 4.11 -34.65
CA SER A 3 24.93 5.04 -33.53
C SER A 3 24.74 4.28 -32.20
N ARG A 4 25.29 4.83 -31.11
CA ARG A 4 25.26 4.27 -29.73
C ARG A 4 23.87 3.78 -29.31
N ASN A 5 22.81 4.41 -29.81
CA ASN A 5 21.42 4.07 -29.50
C ASN A 5 20.97 2.72 -30.12
N LYS A 6 21.41 2.41 -31.35
CA LYS A 6 21.03 1.16 -32.04
C LYS A 6 21.64 -0.08 -31.36
N LEU A 7 22.87 0.03 -30.84
CA LEU A 7 23.54 -1.04 -30.10
C LEU A 7 22.84 -1.41 -28.79
N THR A 8 22.34 -0.42 -28.05
CA THR A 8 21.62 -0.63 -26.79
C THR A 8 20.28 -1.34 -27.02
N THR A 9 19.55 -0.97 -28.06
CA THR A 9 18.29 -1.63 -28.44
C THR A 9 18.53 -3.07 -28.90
N LEU A 10 19.59 -3.33 -29.66
CA LEU A 10 19.93 -4.66 -30.16
C LEU A 10 20.32 -5.61 -29.02
N ARG A 11 21.16 -5.17 -28.07
CA ARG A 11 21.52 -5.96 -26.88
C ARG A 11 20.31 -6.29 -26.02
N ARG A 12 19.40 -5.33 -25.82
CA ARG A 12 18.16 -5.54 -25.07
C ARG A 12 17.27 -6.59 -25.74
N ARG A 13 17.15 -6.53 -27.06
CA ARG A 13 16.33 -7.48 -27.84
C ARG A 13 16.94 -8.89 -27.83
N ALA A 14 18.27 -9.00 -27.94
CA ALA A 14 18.98 -10.27 -27.82
C ALA A 14 18.81 -10.90 -26.42
N GLY A 15 18.89 -10.09 -25.36
CA GLY A 15 18.67 -10.57 -23.98
C GLY A 15 17.23 -11.05 -23.73
N GLN A 16 16.23 -10.35 -24.29
CA GLN A 16 14.82 -10.76 -24.20
C GLN A 16 14.56 -12.08 -24.93
N LEU A 17 15.10 -12.24 -26.14
CA LEU A 17 14.94 -13.46 -26.92
C LEU A 17 15.67 -14.66 -26.28
N GLY A 18 16.88 -14.46 -25.77
CA GLY A 18 17.63 -15.49 -25.05
C GLY A 18 16.94 -15.92 -23.74
N GLY A 19 16.35 -14.97 -23.01
CA GLY A 19 15.55 -15.27 -21.82
C GLY A 19 14.28 -16.07 -22.14
N ALA A 20 13.57 -15.71 -23.21
CA ALA A 20 12.39 -16.44 -23.66
C ALA A 20 12.73 -17.89 -24.06
N ALA A 21 13.79 -18.09 -24.86
CA ALA A 21 14.23 -19.42 -25.27
C ALA A 21 14.69 -20.29 -24.08
N THR A 22 15.34 -19.69 -23.09
CA THR A 22 15.78 -20.41 -21.87
C THR A 22 14.59 -20.82 -21.01
N ARG A 23 13.58 -19.95 -20.87
CA ARG A 23 12.33 -20.25 -20.16
C ARG A 23 11.54 -21.36 -20.84
N GLU A 24 11.48 -21.36 -22.17
CA GLU A 24 10.79 -22.39 -22.95
C GLU A 24 11.49 -23.75 -22.84
N LYS A 25 12.83 -23.77 -22.87
CA LYS A 25 13.61 -25.02 -22.84
C LYS A 25 13.79 -25.64 -21.46
N TYR A 26 13.91 -24.82 -20.40
CA TYR A 26 14.26 -25.29 -19.05
C TYR A 26 13.21 -24.97 -17.98
N GLY A 27 12.09 -24.36 -18.37
CA GLY A 27 10.99 -24.03 -17.48
C GLY A 27 11.19 -22.77 -16.64
N VAL A 28 10.12 -22.37 -15.96
CA VAL A 28 10.01 -21.09 -15.25
C VAL A 28 10.92 -21.02 -14.03
N THR A 29 11.07 -22.12 -13.30
CA THR A 29 11.91 -22.22 -12.09
C THR A 29 13.39 -22.05 -12.42
N HIS A 30 13.86 -22.62 -13.54
CA HIS A 30 15.25 -22.49 -14.00
C HIS A 30 15.55 -21.08 -14.49
N TYR A 31 14.64 -20.48 -15.27
CA TYR A 31 14.75 -19.09 -15.71
C TYR A 31 14.81 -18.10 -14.52
N GLN A 32 13.99 -18.31 -13.50
CA GLN A 32 14.00 -17.50 -12.27
C GLN A 32 15.32 -17.66 -11.50
N SER A 33 15.85 -18.88 -11.38
CA SER A 33 17.12 -19.15 -10.69
C SER A 33 18.29 -18.44 -11.38
N ILE A 34 18.40 -18.55 -12.71
CA ILE A 34 19.47 -17.87 -13.48
C ILE A 34 19.31 -16.35 -13.44
N GLY A 35 18.08 -15.83 -13.53
CA GLY A 35 17.81 -14.41 -13.38
C GLY A 35 18.20 -13.87 -12.00
N SER A 36 17.96 -14.65 -10.95
CA SER A 36 18.35 -14.32 -9.58
C SER A 36 19.87 -14.30 -9.41
N LEU A 37 20.57 -15.32 -9.92
CA LEU A 37 22.03 -15.40 -9.89
C LEU A 37 22.69 -14.25 -10.67
N GLY A 38 22.15 -13.90 -11.84
CA GLY A 38 22.63 -12.75 -12.62
C GLY A 38 22.41 -11.41 -11.91
N GLY A 39 21.28 -11.27 -11.21
CA GLY A 39 20.99 -10.13 -10.36
C GLY A 39 21.95 -10.02 -9.18
N GLN A 40 22.24 -11.14 -8.50
CA GLN A 40 23.20 -11.20 -7.39
C GLN A 40 24.62 -10.87 -7.84
N ALA A 41 25.11 -11.46 -8.94
CA ALA A 41 26.43 -11.17 -9.48
C ALA A 41 26.59 -9.71 -9.94
N THR A 42 25.51 -9.09 -10.43
CA THR A 42 25.49 -7.66 -10.78
C THR A 42 25.49 -6.77 -9.54
N MET A 43 24.75 -7.17 -8.50
CA MET A 43 24.76 -6.48 -7.21
C MET A 43 26.13 -6.56 -6.52
N GLU A 44 26.81 -7.72 -6.54
CA GLU A 44 28.15 -7.86 -5.97
C GLU A 44 29.19 -6.98 -6.67
N ARG A 45 29.13 -6.87 -8.01
CA ARG A 45 30.10 -6.06 -8.76
C ARG A 45 29.87 -4.55 -8.67
N HIS A 46 28.63 -4.11 -8.47
CA HIS A 46 28.26 -2.69 -8.49
C HIS A 46 27.68 -2.21 -7.15
N ALA A 47 27.80 -2.99 -6.08
CA ALA A 47 27.26 -2.66 -4.75
C ALA A 47 27.68 -1.26 -4.29
N ASP A 48 28.96 -0.92 -4.45
CA ASP A 48 29.54 0.34 -4.02
C ASP A 48 29.08 1.52 -4.89
N GLU A 49 28.94 1.33 -6.20
CA GLU A 49 28.39 2.35 -7.11
C GLU A 49 26.90 2.60 -6.84
N TYR A 50 26.11 1.55 -6.59
CA TYR A 50 24.71 1.67 -6.20
C TYR A 50 24.54 2.31 -4.83
N ALA A 51 25.42 1.99 -3.87
CA ALA A 51 25.44 2.61 -2.56
C ALA A 51 25.78 4.10 -2.67
N ALA A 52 26.80 4.46 -3.45
CA ALA A 52 27.17 5.84 -3.73
C ALA A 52 26.06 6.63 -4.46
N LEU A 53 25.35 6.01 -5.40
CA LEU A 53 24.20 6.61 -6.09
C LEU A 53 22.99 6.79 -5.16
N ARG A 54 22.67 5.83 -4.30
CA ARG A 54 21.62 5.98 -3.26
C ARG A 54 21.97 7.06 -2.26
N GLN A 55 23.22 7.09 -1.79
CA GLN A 55 23.75 8.11 -0.88
C GLN A 55 23.65 9.50 -1.52
N ARG A 56 24.09 9.66 -2.78
CA ARG A 56 23.98 10.93 -3.51
C ARG A 56 22.54 11.33 -3.80
N GLY A 57 21.66 10.40 -4.17
CA GLY A 57 20.23 10.67 -4.40
C GLY A 57 19.48 11.08 -3.13
N GLY A 58 19.80 10.44 -2.00
CA GLY A 58 19.31 10.84 -0.68
C GLY A 58 19.80 12.24 -0.27
N GLN A 59 21.08 12.53 -0.50
CA GLN A 59 21.68 13.83 -0.17
C GLN A 59 21.22 14.98 -1.09
N THR A 60 21.00 14.75 -2.39
CA THR A 60 20.46 15.77 -3.30
C THR A 60 19.00 16.10 -3.00
N THR A 61 18.19 15.10 -2.66
CA THR A 61 16.79 15.31 -2.25
C THR A 61 16.72 16.07 -0.91
N ARG A 62 17.61 15.78 0.04
CA ARG A 62 17.71 16.48 1.33
C ARG A 62 18.19 17.94 1.17
N ARG A 63 19.15 18.20 0.26
CA ARG A 63 19.65 19.55 -0.04
C ARG A 63 18.66 20.40 -0.84
N ARG A 64 17.88 19.82 -1.75
CA ARG A 64 17.00 20.57 -2.67
C ARG A 64 15.64 20.96 -2.05
N TYR A 65 15.14 20.17 -1.11
CA TYR A 65 13.77 20.35 -0.60
C TYR A 65 13.68 20.56 0.93
N GLY A 66 14.78 20.35 1.67
CA GLY A 66 14.83 20.60 3.11
C GLY A 66 13.90 19.73 3.94
N ARG A 67 13.92 19.91 5.27
CA ARG A 67 13.14 19.12 6.24
C ARG A 67 11.63 19.41 6.15
N GLN A 68 11.25 20.58 5.65
CA GLN A 68 9.85 21.00 5.47
C GLN A 68 9.13 20.22 4.38
N HIS A 69 9.77 19.97 3.23
CA HIS A 69 9.10 19.29 2.13
C HIS A 69 8.78 17.81 2.42
N PHE A 70 9.61 17.14 3.23
CA PHE A 70 9.28 15.80 3.74
C PHE A 70 8.15 15.82 4.76
N LYS A 71 8.08 16.87 5.61
CA LYS A 71 6.95 17.08 6.54
C LYS A 71 5.65 17.33 5.76
N ASP A 72 5.71 18.13 4.69
CA ASP A 72 4.55 18.45 3.85
C ASP A 72 4.06 17.24 3.05
N LEU A 73 4.97 16.42 2.50
CA LEU A 73 4.62 15.17 1.85
C LEU A 73 4.00 14.18 2.84
N ALA A 74 4.57 14.07 4.04
CA ALA A 74 4.04 13.22 5.09
C ALA A 74 2.63 13.68 5.50
N ARG A 75 2.43 14.99 5.69
CA ARG A 75 1.13 15.62 5.99
C ARG A 75 0.10 15.37 4.88
N LYS A 76 0.41 15.70 3.62
CA LYS A 76 -0.48 15.44 2.48
C LYS A 76 -0.85 13.96 2.36
N SER A 77 0.10 13.06 2.60
CA SER A 77 -0.16 11.62 2.59
C SER A 77 -1.05 11.17 3.75
N ALA A 78 -0.95 11.81 4.91
CA ALA A 78 -1.79 11.54 6.07
C ALA A 78 -3.20 12.07 5.85
N GLU A 79 -3.36 13.28 5.33
CA GLU A 79 -4.64 13.90 4.95
C GLU A 79 -5.38 13.03 3.93
N THR A 80 -4.69 12.55 2.90
CA THR A 80 -5.29 11.66 1.88
C THR A 80 -5.71 10.31 2.49
N ARG A 81 -4.97 9.78 3.48
CA ARG A 81 -5.35 8.55 4.19
C ARG A 81 -6.55 8.78 5.11
N GLN A 82 -6.59 9.90 5.82
CA GLN A 82 -7.68 10.27 6.72
C GLN A 82 -8.98 10.50 5.95
N ALA A 83 -8.93 11.19 4.80
CA ALA A 83 -10.11 11.41 3.97
C ALA A 83 -10.73 10.09 3.48
N ALA A 84 -9.90 9.10 3.10
CA ALA A 84 -10.37 7.81 2.62
C ALA A 84 -10.97 6.91 3.71
N THR A 85 -10.71 7.17 4.99
CA THR A 85 -11.29 6.40 6.11
C THR A 85 -12.20 7.24 6.99
N ALA A 86 -12.48 8.49 6.61
CA ALA A 86 -13.15 9.46 7.46
C ALA A 86 -14.55 8.98 7.86
N LYS A 87 -15.41 8.58 6.92
CA LYS A 87 -16.79 8.17 7.26
C LYS A 87 -16.80 6.88 8.06
N ARG A 88 -15.90 5.94 7.73
CA ARG A 88 -15.72 4.71 8.50
C ARG A 88 -15.43 5.02 9.96
N ASP A 89 -14.44 5.89 10.19
CA ASP A 89 -13.97 6.23 11.52
C ASP A 89 -15.03 7.02 12.30
N THR A 90 -15.78 7.91 11.65
CA THR A 90 -16.91 8.63 12.26
C THR A 90 -17.97 7.67 12.79
N VAL A 91 -18.36 6.66 12.01
CA VAL A 91 -19.36 5.67 12.44
C VAL A 91 -18.85 4.85 13.62
N ILE A 92 -17.58 4.42 13.59
CA ILE A 92 -16.99 3.66 14.70
C ILE A 92 -16.95 4.52 15.97
N VAL A 93 -16.61 5.82 15.87
CA VAL A 93 -16.63 6.74 17.02
C VAL A 93 -18.04 6.91 17.58
N GLU A 94 -19.06 7.05 16.73
CA GLU A 94 -20.46 7.14 17.16
C GLU A 94 -20.90 5.87 17.89
N MET A 95 -20.58 4.69 17.36
CA MET A 95 -20.84 3.41 18.02
C MET A 95 -20.14 3.30 19.38
N LEU A 96 -18.89 3.76 19.48
CA LEU A 96 -18.16 3.78 20.76
C LEU A 96 -18.81 4.71 21.78
N ALA A 97 -19.31 5.88 21.34
CA ALA A 97 -20.04 6.81 22.20
C ALA A 97 -21.36 6.21 22.73
N ASP A 98 -22.00 5.36 21.94
CA ASP A 98 -23.18 4.59 22.34
C ASP A 98 -22.86 3.35 23.21
N GLY A 99 -21.58 3.13 23.55
CA GLY A 99 -21.14 2.06 24.45
C GLY A 99 -20.78 0.74 23.77
N TRP A 100 -20.72 0.69 22.44
CA TRP A 100 -20.24 -0.50 21.74
C TRP A 100 -18.76 -0.75 22.03
N ARG A 101 -18.35 -2.02 22.00
CA ARG A 101 -16.94 -2.39 22.18
C ARG A 101 -16.28 -2.61 20.82
N ILE A 102 -15.02 -2.19 20.68
CA ILE A 102 -14.23 -2.38 19.44
C ILE A 102 -14.27 -3.84 18.94
N PRO A 103 -14.07 -4.89 19.78
CA PRO A 103 -14.16 -6.27 19.33
C PRO A 103 -15.48 -6.62 18.65
N THR A 104 -16.60 -6.08 19.15
CA THR A 104 -17.93 -6.29 18.57
C THR A 104 -18.07 -5.52 17.27
N ILE A 105 -17.67 -4.24 17.24
CA ILE A 105 -17.81 -3.37 16.06
C ILE A 105 -17.06 -3.96 14.85
N ILE A 106 -15.82 -4.42 15.04
CA ILE A 106 -15.01 -4.95 13.92
C ILE A 106 -15.52 -6.29 13.39
N GLN A 107 -16.39 -6.97 14.14
CA GLN A 107 -16.99 -8.25 13.76
C GLN A 107 -18.37 -8.10 13.11
N LEU A 108 -18.95 -6.89 13.08
CA LEU A 108 -20.24 -6.65 12.45
C LEU A 108 -20.21 -6.98 10.96
N THR A 109 -21.26 -7.64 10.51
CA THR A 109 -21.48 -8.17 9.16
C THR A 109 -22.70 -7.54 8.51
N PHE A 110 -22.95 -7.88 7.24
CA PHE A 110 -24.15 -7.43 6.53
C PHE A 110 -25.45 -8.01 7.13
N ASP A 111 -25.39 -9.13 7.84
CA ASP A 111 -26.55 -9.73 8.48
C ASP A 111 -27.02 -8.91 9.70
N ASP A 112 -26.13 -8.13 10.31
CA ASP A 112 -26.43 -7.27 11.45
C ASP A 112 -27.10 -5.94 11.05
N LEU A 113 -27.20 -5.64 9.75
CA LEU A 113 -27.77 -4.38 9.25
C LEU A 113 -29.18 -4.03 9.78
N PRO A 114 -30.11 -4.99 9.98
CA PRO A 114 -31.43 -4.70 10.53
C PRO A 114 -31.39 -4.06 11.92
N ASP A 115 -30.35 -4.34 12.72
CA ASP A 115 -30.18 -3.80 14.07
C ASP A 115 -29.44 -2.46 14.06
N LEU A 116 -28.76 -2.13 12.95
CA LEU A 116 -27.94 -0.93 12.79
C LEU A 116 -28.71 0.25 12.14
N LYS A 117 -30.05 0.26 12.18
CA LYS A 117 -30.90 1.30 11.57
C LYS A 117 -30.52 2.73 11.97
N LYS A 118 -30.06 2.92 13.22
CA LYS A 118 -29.54 4.21 13.70
C LYS A 118 -28.34 4.65 12.86
N TYR A 119 -27.30 3.83 12.81
CA TYR A 119 -26.04 4.15 12.14
C TYR A 119 -26.19 4.22 10.61
N LEU A 120 -27.12 3.44 10.04
CA LEU A 120 -27.42 3.52 8.60
C LEU A 120 -27.86 4.91 8.17
N ARG A 121 -28.60 5.63 9.03
CA ARG A 121 -29.03 7.01 8.80
C ARG A 121 -27.91 8.03 9.05
N ASN A 122 -27.01 7.74 10.00
CA ASN A 122 -26.04 8.72 10.52
C ASN A 122 -24.65 8.66 9.88
N GLY A 123 -24.35 7.64 9.07
CA GLY A 123 -23.09 7.61 8.32
C GLY A 123 -22.70 6.25 7.74
N LEU A 124 -23.16 5.16 8.38
CA LEU A 124 -22.84 3.80 7.93
C LEU A 124 -23.32 3.56 6.51
N GLY A 125 -24.55 3.98 6.18
CA GLY A 125 -25.08 3.83 4.83
C GLY A 125 -24.25 4.58 3.78
N LYS A 126 -23.75 5.77 4.11
CA LYS A 126 -22.89 6.56 3.22
C LYS A 126 -21.51 5.91 3.07
N TYR A 127 -20.93 5.40 4.16
CA TYR A 127 -19.68 4.64 4.11
C TYR A 127 -19.82 3.41 3.21
N LEU A 128 -20.82 2.56 3.44
CA LEU A 128 -21.03 1.32 2.68
C LEU A 128 -21.23 1.56 1.18
N LYS A 129 -21.87 2.68 0.79
CA LYS A 129 -22.13 3.02 -0.61
C LYS A 129 -20.99 3.74 -1.32
N THR A 130 -20.16 4.52 -0.60
CA THR A 130 -19.24 5.48 -1.23
C THR A 130 -17.77 5.32 -0.85
N GLU A 131 -17.47 4.73 0.30
CA GLU A 131 -16.11 4.68 0.85
C GLU A 131 -15.63 3.29 1.22
N ARG A 132 -16.54 2.32 1.40
CA ARG A 132 -16.14 0.93 1.66
C ARG A 132 -15.42 0.40 0.41
N PRO A 133 -14.14 0.01 0.52
CA PRO A 133 -13.42 -0.62 -0.59
C PRO A 133 -14.07 -1.95 -1.00
N ASP A 134 -13.92 -2.31 -2.26
CA ASP A 134 -14.25 -3.65 -2.73
C ASP A 134 -13.42 -4.68 -1.96
N SER A 135 -14.12 -5.67 -1.41
CA SER A 135 -13.53 -6.65 -0.50
C SER A 135 -14.43 -7.87 -0.36
N ASP A 136 -13.80 -9.04 -0.34
CA ASP A 136 -14.42 -10.34 -0.04
C ASP A 136 -14.69 -10.52 1.48
N SER A 137 -14.28 -9.57 2.31
CA SER A 137 -14.50 -9.61 3.75
C SER A 137 -16.00 -9.53 4.06
N PRO A 138 -16.54 -10.43 4.92
CA PRO A 138 -17.94 -10.39 5.36
C PRO A 138 -18.23 -9.21 6.30
N TYR A 139 -17.18 -8.61 6.88
CA TYR A 139 -17.31 -7.51 7.81
C TYR A 139 -17.70 -6.20 7.13
N LEU A 140 -18.53 -5.42 7.81
CA LEU A 140 -18.94 -4.08 7.39
C LEU A 140 -17.74 -3.15 7.29
N PHE A 141 -16.90 -3.14 8.34
CA PHE A 141 -15.76 -2.25 8.45
C PHE A 141 -14.48 -2.95 8.01
N VAL A 142 -13.84 -2.39 6.97
CA VAL A 142 -12.57 -2.88 6.45
C VAL A 142 -11.53 -1.77 6.42
N SER A 143 -10.26 -2.18 6.32
CA SER A 143 -9.13 -1.29 6.07
C SER A 143 -9.20 -0.70 4.65
N LYS A 144 -8.36 0.31 4.37
CA LYS A 144 -8.26 0.90 3.01
C LYS A 144 -7.95 -0.14 1.93
N SER A 145 -7.25 -1.22 2.28
CA SER A 145 -6.92 -2.31 1.36
C SER A 145 -7.97 -3.42 1.33
N GLY A 146 -9.16 -3.19 1.89
CA GLY A 146 -10.24 -4.19 1.95
C GLY A 146 -10.04 -5.28 3.01
N LYS A 147 -8.91 -5.32 3.72
CA LYS A 147 -8.67 -6.35 4.75
C LYS A 147 -9.50 -6.10 6.02
N PRO A 148 -9.89 -7.14 6.77
CA PRO A 148 -10.50 -7.02 8.08
C PRO A 148 -9.70 -6.12 9.03
N LEU A 149 -10.41 -5.37 9.87
CA LEU A 149 -9.76 -4.55 10.89
C LEU A 149 -9.19 -5.42 12.02
N THR A 150 -8.03 -5.04 12.54
CA THR A 150 -7.42 -5.71 13.68
C THR A 150 -7.65 -4.91 14.96
N LEU A 151 -7.74 -5.60 16.11
CA LEU A 151 -7.93 -4.95 17.41
C LEU A 151 -6.87 -3.87 17.66
N ALA A 152 -5.59 -4.24 17.60
CA ALA A 152 -4.48 -3.34 17.92
C ALA A 152 -4.48 -2.05 17.09
N ASN A 153 -4.68 -2.17 15.76
CA ASN A 153 -4.73 -1.00 14.89
C ASN A 153 -5.99 -0.17 15.13
N THR A 154 -7.13 -0.80 15.39
CA THR A 154 -8.39 -0.09 15.64
C THR A 154 -8.32 0.69 16.94
N TYR A 155 -7.84 0.09 18.03
CA TYR A 155 -7.60 0.81 19.29
C TYR A 155 -6.66 1.99 19.11
N LYS A 156 -5.54 1.81 18.38
CA LYS A 156 -4.59 2.89 18.11
C LYS A 156 -5.24 4.07 17.36
N VAL A 157 -6.02 3.78 16.32
CA VAL A 157 -6.68 4.81 15.50
C VAL A 157 -7.77 5.52 16.30
N MET A 158 -8.61 4.78 17.02
CA MET A 158 -9.71 5.37 17.79
C MET A 158 -9.22 6.18 18.98
N ARG A 159 -8.13 5.76 19.65
CA ARG A 159 -7.51 6.55 20.72
C ARG A 159 -6.99 7.90 20.22
N ALA A 160 -6.33 7.91 19.06
CA ALA A 160 -5.82 9.16 18.48
C ALA A 160 -6.95 10.16 18.20
N LYS A 161 -8.12 9.67 17.77
CA LYS A 161 -9.30 10.48 17.45
C LYS A 161 -10.12 10.95 18.66
N GLN A 162 -9.92 10.36 19.84
CA GLN A 162 -10.53 10.83 21.09
C GLN A 162 -9.73 11.96 21.76
N THR A 163 -8.48 12.15 21.33
CA THR A 163 -7.57 13.17 21.84
C THR A 163 -7.45 14.42 20.95
N GLU A 164 -8.15 14.44 19.81
CA GLU A 164 -8.30 15.59 18.91
C GLU A 164 -9.61 16.33 19.20
#